data_AF-A0A2U1K2C5-F1
#
_entry.id   AF-A0A2U1K2C5-F1
#
_cell.length_a   1.000
_cell.length_b   1.000
_cell.length_c   1.000
_cell.angle_alpha   90.00
_cell.angle_beta   90.00
_cell.angle_gamma   90.00
#
_symmetry.space_group_name_H-M   'P 1'
#
loop_
_entity.id
_entity.type
_entity.pdbx_description
1 polymer ?
#
loop_
_entity_poly.entity_id
_entity_poly.type
_entity_poly.pdbx_seq_one_letter_code
_entity_poly.pdbx_strand_id
1 'polypeptide(L)' 'MKDYMGYSIEGRTTAISTILNQYSSGITLMKQDSNGEFYPLKAKTTILPNGSKSYILTPCNQ' A
#
# COMPACT_ATOMS: atom_id res chain seq x y z
N MET A 1 12.79 14.53 14.96
CA MET A 1 12.65 14.43 13.48
C MET A 1 11.22 14.76 13.13
N LYS A 2 10.99 15.68 12.18
CA LYS A 2 9.64 15.95 11.66
C LYS A 2 9.29 14.82 10.69
N ASP A 3 8.30 14.00 11.05
CA ASP A 3 7.79 12.94 10.19
C ASP A 3 7.01 13.56 9.03
N TYR A 4 7.70 13.76 7.91
CA TYR A 4 7.05 14.04 6.65
C TYR A 4 6.37 12.76 6.18
N MET A 5 5.05 12.67 6.39
CA MET A 5 4.13 11.67 5.80
C MET A 5 4.26 11.49 4.27
N GLY A 6 5.12 12.27 3.59
CA GLY A 6 5.31 12.28 2.14
C GLY A 6 6.59 11.63 1.58
N TYR A 7 7.47 11.03 2.38
CA TYR A 7 8.79 10.56 1.90
C TYR A 7 9.14 9.08 2.14
N SER A 8 8.20 8.20 2.47
CA SER A 8 8.48 6.76 2.34
C SER A 8 8.05 6.29 0.95
N ILE A 9 8.99 5.74 0.19
CA ILE A 9 8.71 5.09 -1.11
C ILE A 9 7.58 4.07 -0.93
N GLU A 10 7.56 3.38 0.21
CA GLU A 10 6.50 2.45 0.59
C GLU A 10 5.11 3.10 0.65
N GLY A 11 4.96 4.26 1.28
CA GLY A 11 3.68 4.95 1.40
C GLY A 11 3.13 5.38 0.04
N ARG A 12 3.99 5.89 -0.86
CA ARG A 12 3.60 6.26 -2.22
C ARG A 12 3.18 5.04 -3.04
N THR A 13 3.97 3.98 -3.03
CA THR A 13 3.67 2.73 -3.74
C THR A 13 2.37 2.09 -3.24
N THR A 14 2.10 2.17 -1.94
CA THR A 14 0.85 1.71 -1.32
C THR A 14 -0.36 2.50 -1.81
N ALA A 15 -0.25 3.83 -1.86
CA ALA A 15 -1.32 4.68 -2.37
C ALA A 15 -1.62 4.38 -3.84
N ILE A 16 -0.57 4.25 -4.69
CA ILE A 16 -0.73 3.92 -6.10
C ILE A 16 -1.40 2.55 -6.27
N SER A 17 -0.93 1.51 -5.57
CA SER A 17 -1.55 0.18 -5.63
C SER A 17 -3.03 0.21 -5.23
N THR A 18 -3.38 1.01 -4.22
CA THR A 18 -4.78 1.11 -3.78
C THR A 18 -5.67 1.66 -4.89
N ILE A 19 -5.24 2.74 -5.53
CA ILE A 19 -6.00 3.37 -6.62
C ILE A 19 -6.11 2.40 -7.81
N LEU A 20 -5.01 1.77 -8.21
CA LEU A 20 -5.00 0.80 -9.31
C LEU A 20 -5.96 -0.38 -9.07
N ASN A 21 -6.03 -0.88 -7.83
CA ASN A 21 -6.97 -1.93 -7.44
C ASN A 21 -8.42 -1.42 -7.40
N GLN A 22 -8.66 -0.23 -6.84
CA GLN A 22 -10.00 0.35 -6.74
C GLN A 22 -10.66 0.54 -8.13
N TYR A 23 -9.88 0.91 -9.13
CA TYR A 23 -10.35 1.12 -10.50
C TYR A 23 -10.18 -0.09 -11.42
N SER A 24 -9.82 -1.26 -10.88
CA SER A 24 -9.62 -2.50 -11.66
C SER A 24 -8.73 -2.29 -12.90
N SER A 25 -7.64 -1.53 -12.73
CA SER A 25 -6.80 -1.06 -13.84
C SER A 25 -6.06 -2.14 -14.63
N GLY A 26 -6.14 -3.42 -14.21
CA GLY A 26 -5.36 -4.51 -14.79
C GLY A 26 -3.86 -4.45 -14.47
N ILE A 27 -3.40 -3.46 -13.67
CA ILE A 27 -2.01 -3.28 -13.26
C ILE A 27 -1.86 -3.71 -11.80
N THR A 28 -0.89 -4.58 -11.53
CA THR A 28 -0.53 -5.02 -10.18
C THR A 28 0.88 -4.56 -9.83
N LEU A 29 1.04 -3.86 -8.71
CA LEU A 29 2.35 -3.55 -8.15
C LEU A 29 2.83 -4.71 -7.28
N MET A 30 4.10 -5.07 -7.42
CA MET A 30 4.73 -6.16 -6.65
C MET A 30 5.76 -5.59 -5.68
N LYS A 31 5.92 -6.22 -4.52
CA LYS A 31 6.99 -5.95 -3.55
C LYS A 31 7.86 -7.18 -3.40
N GLN A 32 9.17 -6.99 -3.46
CA GLN A 32 10.14 -8.04 -3.18
C GLN A 32 10.33 -8.19 -1.66
N ASP A 33 10.34 -9.41 -1.15
CA ASP A 33 10.68 -9.70 0.23
C ASP A 33 12.22 -9.82 0.43
N SER A 34 12.66 -10.11 1.65
CA SER A 34 14.08 -10.31 1.97
C SER A 34 14.68 -11.58 1.36
N ASN A 35 13.84 -12.54 0.95
CA ASN A 35 14.25 -13.79 0.32
C ASN A 35 14.35 -13.65 -1.22
N GLY A 36 13.99 -12.48 -1.76
CA GLY A 36 14.02 -12.18 -3.18
C GLY A 36 12.72 -12.49 -3.92
N GLU A 37 11.68 -12.96 -3.22
CA GLU A 37 10.40 -13.35 -3.80
C GLU A 37 9.47 -12.14 -3.94
N PHE A 38 8.73 -12.09 -5.05
CA PHE A 38 7.83 -10.98 -5.36
C PHE A 38 6.38 -11.32 -5.04
N TYR A 39 5.73 -10.42 -4.30
CA TYR A 39 4.34 -10.57 -3.89
C TYR A 39 3.48 -9.38 -4.32
N PRO A 40 2.20 -9.59 -4.68
CA PRO A 40 1.29 -8.50 -4.98
C PRO A 40 1.11 -7.58 -3.78
N LEU A 41 1.33 -6.28 -3.99
CA LEU A 41 1.13 -5.27 -2.97
C LEU A 41 -0.37 -5.03 -2.80
N LYS A 42 -1.01 -5.69 -1.82
CA LYS A 42 -2.43 -5.49 -1.51
C LYS A 42 -2.61 -4.55 -0.33
N ALA A 43 -3.10 -3.36 -0.62
CA ALA A 43 -3.46 -2.37 0.37
C ALA A 43 -4.95 -2.50 0.73
N LYS A 44 -5.26 -2.53 2.02
CA LYS A 44 -6.63 -2.45 2.52
C LYS A 44 -6.94 -1.01 2.89
N THR A 45 -8.05 -0.49 2.38
CA THR A 45 -8.57 0.82 2.80
C THR A 45 -9.43 0.65 4.04
N THR A 46 -9.14 1.43 5.07
CA THR A 46 -9.97 1.55 6.27
C THR A 46 -10.42 3.00 6.42
N ILE A 47 -11.72 3.21 6.55
CA ILE A 47 -12.28 4.53 6.86
C ILE A 47 -12.21 4.70 8.39
N LEU A 48 -11.49 5.72 8.84
CA LEU A 48 -11.38 6.06 10.25
C LEU A 48 -12.66 6.80 10.71
N PRO A 49 -12.99 6.80 12.02
CA PRO A 49 -14.18 7.47 12.55
C PRO A 49 -14.25 8.98 12.26
N ASN A 50 -13.11 9.61 11.99
CA ASN A 50 -12.99 11.02 11.61
C ASN A 50 -13.19 11.28 10.10
N GLY A 51 -13.62 10.27 9.33
CA GLY A 51 -13.81 10.35 7.88
C GLY A 51 -12.53 10.29 7.04
N SER A 52 -11.36 10.23 7.67
CA SER A 52 -10.08 10.07 6.96
C SER A 52 -9.92 8.63 6.47
N LYS A 53 -9.26 8.45 5.31
CA LYS A 53 -8.92 7.13 4.77
C LYS A 53 -7.51 6.74 5.19
N SER A 54 -7.38 5.58 5.82
CA SER A 54 -6.10 4.94 6.09
C SER A 54 -5.87 3.78 5.12
N TYR A 55 -4.64 3.63 4.64
CA TYR A 55 -4.23 2.58 3.73
C TYR A 55 -3.20 1.72 4.44
N ILE A 56 -3.59 0.49 4.78
CA ILE A 56 -2.73 -0.44 5.51
C ILE A 56 -2.31 -1.52 4.53
N LEU A 57 -1.00 -1.72 4.38
CA LEU A 57 -0.48 -2.87 3.67
C LEU A 57 -0.87 -4.13 4.42
N THR A 58 -1.46 -5.09 3.72
CA THR A 58 -1.66 -6.42 4.29
C THR A 58 -0.27 -7.04 4.47
N PRO A 59 0.13 -7.44 5.69
CA PRO A 59 1.44 -8.06 5.89
C PRO A 59 1.59 -9.30 5.01
N CYS A 60 2.76 -9.48 4.39
CA CYS A 60 3.00 -10.57 3.45
C CYS A 60 3.09 -11.97 4.09
N ASN A 61 3.03 -12.09 5.41
CA ASN A 61 3.17 -13.37 6.10
C ASN A 61 1.97 -13.58 7.05
N GLN A 62 1.04 -14.45 6.66
CA GLN A 62 0.22 -15.21 7.59
C GLN A 62 0.71 -16.66 7.58
#